data_AF-A0A970XQW3-F1
#
_entry.id   AF-A0A970XQW3-F1
#
_cell.length_a   1.000
_cell.length_b   1.000
_cell.length_c   1.000
_cell.angle_alpha   90.00
_cell.angle_beta   90.00
_cell.angle_gamma   90.00
#
_symmetry.space_group_name_H-M   'P 1'
#
loop_
_entity.id
_entity.type
_entity.pdbx_description
1 polymer ?
#
loop_
_entity_poly.entity_id
_entity_poly.type
_entity_poly.pdbx_seq_one_letter_code
_entity_poly.pdbx_strand_id
1 'polypeptide(L)'
;MMPLRKKFVAVLAVVLILLLVRLFFSDALEQQLSYDLNNDGIMEKYHLTGGKLTITQPDGLVWSSPPEWNIQSFVVDDLTGDNKPELVMVLWKPGSFGRHKPMWNSQKEDNKYSCHLFLYQISKNKLIPRWCSSALDKPIRSFSVQRDSTDNSYLAVVEGRYSFYCCGHALFLGKQYTNWAWKQWGFYRI
;
A
#
# COMPACT_ATOMS: atom_id res chain seq x y z
N MET A 1 20.14 17.93 -46.33
CA MET A 1 18.71 17.95 -45.90
C MET A 1 18.28 16.55 -45.51
N MET A 2 17.82 16.35 -44.27
CA MET A 2 17.36 15.03 -43.81
C MET A 2 15.94 14.72 -44.38
N PRO A 3 15.68 13.53 -44.93
CA PRO A 3 14.41 13.20 -45.58
C PRO A 3 13.22 13.22 -44.60
N LEU A 4 12.06 13.66 -45.08
CA LEU A 4 10.84 13.92 -44.27
C LEU A 4 10.44 12.75 -43.36
N ARG A 5 10.57 11.51 -43.85
CA ARG A 5 10.32 10.27 -43.08
C ARG A 5 11.24 10.13 -41.86
N LYS A 6 12.51 10.53 -41.94
CA LYS A 6 13.45 10.49 -40.81
C LYS A 6 13.12 11.55 -39.75
N LYS A 7 12.59 12.72 -40.17
CA LYS A 7 12.10 13.75 -39.24
C LYS A 7 10.87 13.26 -38.46
N PHE A 8 9.91 12.61 -39.13
CA PHE A 8 8.74 12.02 -38.48
C PHE A 8 9.12 10.93 -37.47
N VAL A 9 10.03 10.02 -37.84
CA VAL A 9 10.50 8.96 -36.92
C VAL A 9 11.23 9.55 -35.71
N ALA A 10 12.07 10.57 -35.92
CA ALA A 10 12.78 11.24 -34.82
C ALA A 10 11.80 11.93 -33.85
N VAL A 11 10.78 12.63 -34.37
CA VAL A 11 9.74 13.26 -33.54
C VAL A 11 8.97 12.19 -32.74
N LEU A 12 8.57 11.09 -33.38
CA LEU A 12 7.85 10.01 -32.69
C LEU A 12 8.70 9.38 -31.57
N ALA A 13 9.99 9.19 -31.81
CA ALA A 13 10.93 8.66 -30.81
C ALA A 13 11.10 9.62 -29.63
N VAL A 14 11.22 10.94 -29.87
CA VAL A 14 11.30 11.94 -28.79
C VAL A 14 10.00 11.99 -27.99
N VAL A 15 8.84 11.94 -28.63
CA VAL A 15 7.54 11.88 -27.94
C VAL A 15 7.43 10.61 -27.09
N LEU A 16 7.85 9.44 -27.62
CA LEU A 16 7.88 8.19 -26.87
C LEU A 16 8.83 8.29 -25.66
N ILE A 17 10.03 8.87 -25.83
CA ILE A 17 10.98 9.09 -24.74
C ILE A 17 10.40 10.02 -23.69
N LEU A 18 9.76 11.12 -24.09
CA LEU A 18 9.13 12.05 -23.15
C LEU A 18 7.95 11.41 -22.41
N LEU A 19 7.17 10.55 -23.07
CA LEU A 19 6.11 9.76 -22.44
C LEU A 19 6.69 8.73 -21.46
N LEU A 20 7.77 8.04 -21.83
CA LEU A 20 8.48 7.11 -20.95
C LEU A 20 9.06 7.85 -19.75
N VAL A 21 9.73 8.99 -19.95
CA VAL A 21 10.23 9.86 -18.89
C VAL A 21 9.10 10.26 -17.96
N ARG A 22 7.94 10.73 -18.47
CA ARG A 22 6.78 11.00 -17.60
C ARG A 22 6.27 9.77 -16.85
N LEU A 23 6.36 8.56 -17.42
CA LEU A 23 6.02 7.32 -16.71
C LEU A 23 7.05 6.95 -15.64
N PHE A 24 8.34 7.28 -15.84
CA PHE A 24 9.41 7.06 -14.86
C PHE A 24 9.46 8.13 -13.76
N PHE A 25 9.02 9.35 -14.07
CA PHE A 25 8.92 10.49 -13.14
C PHE A 25 7.48 10.82 -12.75
N SER A 26 6.54 9.89 -12.94
CA SER A 26 5.17 10.04 -12.42
C SER A 26 5.28 10.19 -10.91
N ASP A 27 4.70 11.29 -10.40
CA ASP A 27 4.85 11.78 -9.03
C ASP A 27 4.93 10.62 -8.03
N ALA A 28 6.09 10.50 -7.38
CA ALA A 28 6.24 9.57 -6.28
C ALA A 28 5.15 9.88 -5.28
N LEU A 29 4.24 8.93 -5.05
CA LEU A 29 3.14 9.12 -4.12
C LEU A 29 3.70 9.62 -2.79
N GLU A 30 3.29 10.82 -2.42
CA GLU A 30 3.65 11.44 -1.16
C GLU A 30 2.42 11.57 -0.28
N GLN A 31 2.48 10.95 0.90
CA GLN A 31 1.45 11.08 1.92
C GLN A 31 2.12 11.37 3.26
N GLN A 32 1.61 12.36 3.96
CA GLN A 32 2.06 12.73 5.30
C GLN A 32 0.88 12.74 6.27
N LEU A 33 1.10 12.24 7.48
CA LEU A 33 0.14 12.29 8.58
C LEU A 33 0.89 12.51 9.89
N SER A 34 0.30 13.25 10.82
CA SER A 34 0.73 13.30 12.21
C SER A 34 -0.38 12.74 13.09
N TYR A 35 -0.06 11.71 13.88
CA TYR A 35 -1.02 11.03 14.75
C TYR A 35 -0.29 10.42 15.94
N ASP A 36 -0.91 10.40 17.12
CA ASP A 36 -0.43 9.66 18.30
C ASP A 36 -1.13 8.30 18.35
N LEU A 37 -0.52 7.31 17.72
CA LEU A 37 -1.09 5.97 17.52
C LEU A 37 -0.95 5.08 18.76
N ASN A 38 0.07 5.32 19.57
CA ASN A 38 0.33 4.54 20.77
C ASN A 38 -0.27 5.20 22.04
N ASN A 39 -0.82 6.41 21.91
CA ASN A 39 -1.44 7.23 22.94
C ASN A 39 -0.50 7.55 24.12
N ASP A 40 0.77 7.83 23.83
CA ASP A 40 1.79 8.24 24.80
C ASP A 40 1.89 9.77 24.98
N GLY A 41 1.10 10.53 24.21
CA GLY A 41 1.09 11.99 24.19
C GLY A 41 2.11 12.61 23.23
N ILE A 42 2.89 11.81 22.51
CA ILE A 42 3.88 12.25 21.54
C ILE A 42 3.38 11.95 20.13
N MET A 43 3.23 13.00 19.33
CA MET A 43 2.80 12.85 17.93
C MET A 43 3.87 12.14 17.10
N GLU A 44 3.51 11.00 16.50
CA GLU A 44 4.31 10.40 15.44
C GLU A 44 4.04 11.09 14.10
N LYS A 45 5.08 11.18 13.27
CA LYS A 45 4.98 11.61 11.87
C LYS A 45 5.17 10.42 10.95
N TYR A 46 4.18 10.21 10.11
CA TYR A 46 4.13 9.17 9.09
C TYR A 46 4.41 9.84 7.74
N HIS A 47 5.47 9.41 7.06
CA HIS A 47 5.87 9.93 5.76
C HIS A 47 6.01 8.78 4.77
N LEU A 48 5.10 8.72 3.81
CA LEU A 48 5.18 7.85 2.64
C LEU A 48 5.75 8.65 1.49
N THR A 49 6.85 8.18 0.91
CA THR A 49 7.40 8.73 -0.33
C THR A 49 8.12 7.64 -1.10
N GLY A 50 7.91 7.59 -2.42
CA GLY A 50 8.57 6.60 -3.29
C GLY A 50 8.29 5.13 -2.91
N GLY A 51 7.12 4.85 -2.33
CA GLY A 51 6.74 3.52 -1.85
C GLY A 51 7.32 3.11 -0.50
N LYS A 52 8.08 3.99 0.17
CA LYS A 52 8.66 3.76 1.50
C LYS A 52 7.91 4.56 2.55
N LEU A 53 7.40 3.88 3.58
CA LEU A 53 6.80 4.52 4.75
C LEU A 53 7.83 4.61 5.87
N THR A 54 7.95 5.79 6.46
CA THR A 54 8.80 6.07 7.62
C THR A 54 7.96 6.68 8.73
N ILE A 55 8.14 6.18 9.95
CA ILE A 55 7.46 6.67 11.16
C ILE A 55 8.54 7.24 12.08
N THR A 56 8.38 8.50 12.45
CA THR A 56 9.33 9.22 13.30
C THR A 56 8.64 9.87 14.48
N GLN A 57 9.37 10.01 15.57
CA GLN A 57 9.04 10.81 16.74
C GLN A 57 10.15 11.84 16.95
N PRO A 58 9.99 12.83 17.86
CA PRO A 58 11.04 13.81 18.15
C PRO A 58 12.38 13.19 18.59
N ASP A 59 12.36 11.99 19.18
CA ASP A 59 13.54 11.24 19.64
C ASP A 59 14.22 10.43 18.52
N GLY A 60 13.58 10.28 17.36
CA GLY A 60 14.19 9.68 16.17
C GLY A 60 13.26 8.79 15.36
N LEU A 61 13.87 7.78 14.72
CA LEU A 61 13.17 6.82 13.86
C LEU A 61 12.48 5.76 14.71
N VAL A 62 11.15 5.65 14.61
CA VAL A 62 10.37 4.57 15.23
C VAL A 62 10.39 3.32 14.35
N TRP A 63 10.10 3.50 13.06
CA TRP A 63 10.04 2.38 12.11
C TRP A 63 10.19 2.85 10.66
N SER A 64 10.70 1.96 9.81
CA SER A 64 10.72 2.16 8.36
C SER A 64 10.38 0.86 7.63
N SER A 65 9.61 0.96 6.55
CA SER A 65 9.22 -0.20 5.77
C SER A 65 10.44 -0.91 5.17
N PRO A 66 10.43 -2.26 5.12
CA PRO A 66 11.45 -3.03 4.42
C PRO A 66 11.61 -2.58 2.95
N PRO A 67 12.81 -2.63 2.37
CA PRO A 67 13.08 -2.17 1.01
C PRO A 67 12.36 -2.98 -0.07
N GLU A 68 11.99 -4.23 0.22
CA GLU A 68 11.23 -5.08 -0.69
C GLU A 68 9.72 -4.77 -0.68
N TRP A 69 9.26 -3.92 0.25
CA TRP A 69 7.88 -3.45 0.28
C TRP A 69 7.75 -2.19 -0.55
N ASN A 70 6.63 -2.08 -1.24
CA ASN A 70 6.20 -0.85 -1.88
C ASN A 70 4.79 -0.51 -1.40
N ILE A 71 4.72 0.44 -0.47
CA ILE A 71 3.48 0.92 0.13
C ILE A 71 2.80 1.90 -0.84
N GLN A 72 1.55 1.64 -1.16
CA GLN A 72 0.76 2.40 -2.14
C GLN A 72 -0.21 3.38 -1.49
N SER A 73 -0.52 3.24 -0.21
CA SER A 73 -1.25 4.23 0.59
C SER A 73 -1.36 3.72 2.03
N PHE A 74 -1.61 4.62 2.96
CA PHE A 74 -1.95 4.26 4.33
C PHE A 74 -3.07 5.14 4.89
N VAL A 75 -3.66 4.73 5.99
CA VAL A 75 -4.55 5.55 6.83
C VAL A 75 -4.33 5.16 8.29
N VAL A 76 -4.75 6.02 9.21
CA VAL A 76 -4.87 5.68 10.62
C VAL A 76 -6.33 5.89 11.02
N ASP A 77 -7.01 4.83 11.42
CA ASP A 77 -8.39 4.85 11.93
C ASP A 77 -8.66 3.57 12.74
N ASP A 78 -9.72 3.57 13.55
CA ASP A 78 -10.19 2.37 14.27
C ASP A 78 -11.10 1.56 13.35
N LEU A 79 -10.54 0.55 12.69
CA LEU A 79 -11.30 -0.36 11.82
C LEU A 79 -11.78 -1.61 12.55
N THR A 80 -11.20 -1.91 13.72
CA THR A 80 -11.58 -3.10 14.49
C THR A 80 -12.70 -2.82 15.49
N GLY A 81 -12.98 -1.54 15.77
CA GLY A 81 -14.01 -1.09 16.70
C GLY A 81 -13.62 -1.30 18.17
N ASP A 82 -12.33 -1.45 18.47
CA ASP A 82 -11.82 -1.67 19.83
C ASP A 82 -11.35 -0.36 20.52
N ASN A 83 -11.65 0.78 19.90
CA ASN A 83 -11.19 2.13 20.28
C ASN A 83 -9.67 2.30 20.28
N LYS A 84 -8.93 1.43 19.56
CA LYS A 84 -7.48 1.56 19.37
C LYS A 84 -7.20 1.63 17.88
N PRO A 85 -7.02 2.85 17.33
CA PRO A 85 -6.72 3.04 15.92
C PRO A 85 -5.58 2.14 15.43
N GLU A 86 -5.67 1.74 14.17
CA GLU A 86 -4.62 0.99 13.50
C GLU A 86 -4.03 1.79 12.35
N LEU A 87 -2.72 1.62 12.15
CA LEU A 87 -2.08 1.95 10.89
C LEU A 87 -2.44 0.88 9.87
N VAL A 88 -3.24 1.27 8.88
CA VAL A 88 -3.72 0.40 7.81
C VAL A 88 -2.99 0.79 6.54
N MET A 89 -2.34 -0.17 5.90
CA MET A 89 -1.53 0.08 4.71
C MET A 89 -1.82 -0.94 3.61
N VAL A 90 -1.95 -0.44 2.39
CA VAL A 90 -1.91 -1.26 1.18
C VAL A 90 -0.50 -1.24 0.64
N LEU A 91 0.04 -2.42 0.39
CA LEU A 91 1.40 -2.56 -0.11
C LEU A 91 1.54 -3.69 -1.13
N TRP A 92 2.65 -3.65 -1.85
CA TRP A 92 3.12 -4.75 -2.66
C TRP A 92 4.43 -5.29 -2.10
N LYS A 93 4.57 -6.62 -2.07
CA LYS A 93 5.78 -7.28 -1.61
C LYS A 93 5.90 -8.67 -2.25
N PRO A 94 7.09 -9.30 -2.27
CA PRO A 94 7.22 -10.68 -2.71
C PRO A 94 6.65 -11.65 -1.66
N GLY A 95 5.78 -12.54 -2.13
CA GLY A 95 5.22 -13.63 -1.34
C GLY A 95 4.34 -13.22 -0.18
N SER A 96 3.84 -14.21 0.56
CA SER A 96 2.88 -13.98 1.65
C SER A 96 3.53 -14.07 3.02
N PHE A 97 4.36 -15.09 3.26
CA PHE A 97 4.85 -15.45 4.58
C PHE A 97 6.31 -15.03 4.82
N GLY A 98 7.11 -14.93 3.75
CA GLY A 98 8.53 -14.60 3.86
C GLY A 98 9.27 -15.54 4.83
N ARG A 99 9.98 -14.98 5.80
CA ARG A 99 10.74 -15.74 6.82
C ARG A 99 9.86 -16.48 7.84
N HIS A 100 8.57 -16.14 7.93
CA HIS A 100 7.63 -16.69 8.92
C HIS A 100 6.71 -17.75 8.34
N LYS A 101 7.14 -18.43 7.27
CA LYS A 101 6.37 -19.50 6.64
C LYS A 101 6.09 -20.65 7.63
N PRO A 102 4.81 -21.05 7.81
CA PRO A 102 4.49 -22.16 8.69
C PRO A 102 5.05 -23.50 8.18
N MET A 103 5.53 -24.33 9.10
CA MET A 103 6.13 -25.64 8.79
C MET A 103 5.14 -26.61 8.10
N TRP A 104 3.84 -26.48 8.37
CA TRP A 104 2.79 -27.31 7.78
C TRP A 104 2.48 -26.93 6.32
N ASN A 105 2.93 -25.77 5.83
CA ASN A 105 2.77 -25.39 4.44
C ASN A 105 3.88 -26.02 3.58
N SER A 106 3.58 -27.19 2.99
CA SER A 106 4.49 -27.96 2.15
C SER A 106 4.77 -27.34 0.77
N GLN A 107 3.95 -26.40 0.32
CA GLN A 107 4.14 -25.72 -0.96
C GLN A 107 5.34 -24.78 -0.88
N LYS A 108 6.12 -24.65 -1.97
CA LYS A 108 7.19 -23.64 -2.04
C LYS A 108 6.59 -22.24 -1.83
N GLU A 109 7.31 -21.36 -1.14
CA GLU A 109 6.86 -19.96 -1.01
C GLU A 109 6.63 -19.38 -2.41
N ASP A 110 5.44 -18.84 -2.64
CA ASP A 110 5.19 -18.06 -3.84
C ASP A 110 5.98 -16.76 -3.70
N ASN A 111 7.00 -16.54 -4.53
CA ASN A 111 7.78 -15.30 -4.52
C ASN A 111 7.19 -14.23 -5.44
N LYS A 112 5.96 -14.43 -5.94
CA LYS A 112 5.26 -13.45 -6.75
C LYS A 112 5.08 -12.16 -5.99
N TYR A 113 5.31 -11.06 -6.69
CA TYR A 113 5.03 -9.72 -6.18
C TYR A 113 3.52 -9.48 -6.21
N SER A 114 2.91 -9.40 -5.04
CA SER A 114 1.44 -9.34 -4.89
C SER A 114 1.00 -8.21 -3.98
N CYS A 115 -0.28 -7.85 -4.05
CA CYS A 115 -0.87 -6.82 -3.22
C CYS A 115 -1.37 -7.40 -1.89
N HIS A 116 -1.16 -6.66 -0.81
CA HIS A 116 -1.54 -7.02 0.56
C HIS A 116 -2.17 -5.82 1.27
N LEU A 117 -3.01 -6.11 2.28
CA LEU A 117 -3.56 -5.13 3.21
C LEU A 117 -3.09 -5.52 4.62
N PHE A 118 -2.34 -4.64 5.28
CA PHE A 118 -1.81 -4.89 6.63
C PHE A 118 -2.34 -3.87 7.64
N LEU A 119 -2.57 -4.35 8.86
CA LEU A 119 -2.97 -3.59 10.04
C LEU A 119 -1.88 -3.70 11.10
N TYR A 120 -1.42 -2.55 11.58
CA TYR A 120 -0.41 -2.44 12.63
C TYR A 120 -0.88 -1.52 13.75
N GLN A 121 -0.36 -1.76 14.94
CA GLN A 121 -0.40 -0.81 16.06
C GLN A 121 1.03 -0.43 16.44
N ILE A 122 1.20 0.69 17.13
CA ILE A 122 2.46 1.03 17.78
C ILE A 122 2.33 0.75 19.27
N SER A 123 3.31 0.06 19.84
CA SER A 123 3.44 -0.10 21.28
C SER A 123 4.90 -0.09 21.67
N LYS A 124 5.26 0.71 22.69
CA LYS A 124 6.64 0.85 23.18
C LYS A 124 7.62 1.16 22.03
N ASN A 125 7.26 2.13 21.17
CA ASN A 125 8.03 2.55 20.00
C ASN A 125 8.34 1.43 19.00
N LYS A 126 7.49 0.39 18.95
CA LYS A 126 7.61 -0.70 17.98
C LYS A 126 6.32 -0.85 17.22
N LEU A 127 6.44 -1.01 15.91
CA LEU A 127 5.32 -1.35 15.04
C LEU A 127 5.03 -2.85 15.18
N ILE A 128 3.84 -3.19 15.70
CA ILE A 128 3.41 -4.56 15.99
C ILE A 128 2.29 -4.95 15.02
N PRO A 129 2.43 -6.06 14.27
CA PRO A 129 1.38 -6.51 13.37
C PRO A 129 0.16 -6.96 14.17
N ARG A 130 -1.00 -6.40 13.85
CA ARG A 130 -2.31 -6.86 14.34
C ARG A 130 -2.89 -7.90 13.39
N TRP A 131 -2.79 -7.61 12.10
CA TRP A 131 -3.22 -8.52 11.05
C TRP A 131 -2.50 -8.22 9.75
N CYS A 132 -2.15 -9.28 9.01
CA CYS A 132 -1.47 -9.16 7.73
C CYS A 132 -2.10 -10.14 6.75
N SER A 133 -2.70 -9.62 5.67
CA SER A 133 -3.30 -10.49 4.66
C SER A 133 -2.24 -11.34 3.96
N SER A 134 -2.63 -12.53 3.51
CA SER A 134 -1.94 -13.18 2.39
C SER A 134 -2.13 -12.36 1.10
N ALA A 135 -1.57 -12.81 -0.01
CA ALA A 135 -1.78 -12.17 -1.31
C ALA A 135 -3.29 -12.03 -1.59
N LEU A 136 -3.75 -10.80 -1.84
CA LEU A 136 -5.15 -10.54 -2.15
C LEU A 136 -5.48 -11.11 -3.53
N ASP A 137 -6.69 -11.67 -3.68
CA ASP A 137 -7.18 -12.21 -4.96
C ASP A 137 -7.36 -11.10 -6.01
N LYS A 138 -7.84 -9.94 -5.56
CA LYS A 138 -7.94 -8.71 -6.33
C LYS A 138 -7.11 -7.62 -5.65
N PRO A 139 -6.16 -6.99 -6.35
CA PRO A 139 -5.31 -6.00 -5.73
C PRO A 139 -6.07 -4.68 -5.53
N ILE A 140 -5.76 -4.00 -4.43
CA ILE A 140 -6.35 -2.72 -4.07
C ILE A 140 -5.62 -1.60 -4.83
N ARG A 141 -6.38 -0.75 -5.51
CA ARG A 141 -5.88 0.43 -6.23
C ARG A 141 -5.82 1.65 -5.33
N SER A 142 -6.85 1.82 -4.51
CA SER A 142 -7.01 2.90 -3.56
C SER A 142 -8.08 2.49 -2.57
N PHE A 143 -8.03 3.07 -1.38
CA PHE A 143 -9.06 2.88 -0.38
C PHE A 143 -9.23 4.14 0.46
N SER A 144 -10.38 4.27 1.11
CA SER A 144 -10.63 5.26 2.15
C SER A 144 -11.43 4.63 3.28
N VAL A 145 -11.37 5.22 4.47
CA VAL A 145 -12.23 4.83 5.59
C VAL A 145 -13.53 5.62 5.51
N GLN A 146 -14.65 4.93 5.71
CA GLN A 146 -15.98 5.52 5.83
C GLN A 146 -16.67 4.94 7.06
N ARG A 147 -17.69 5.63 7.56
CA ARG A 147 -18.53 5.19 8.67
C ARG A 147 -19.95 4.95 8.18
N ASP A 148 -20.60 3.93 8.72
CA ASP A 148 -22.01 3.67 8.43
C ASP A 148 -22.94 4.49 9.34
N SER A 149 -24.26 4.31 9.21
CA SER A 149 -25.25 5.02 10.03
C SER A 149 -25.20 4.66 11.52
N THR A 150 -24.48 3.60 11.88
CA THR A 150 -24.27 3.12 13.25
C THR A 150 -22.87 3.44 13.78
N ASP A 151 -22.14 4.32 13.07
CA ASP A 151 -20.77 4.75 13.40
C ASP A 151 -19.70 3.64 13.31
N ASN A 152 -20.00 2.51 12.66
CA ASN A 152 -19.00 1.48 12.41
C ASN A 152 -18.14 1.86 11.20
N SER A 153 -16.82 1.79 11.37
CA SER A 153 -15.86 2.05 10.30
C SER A 153 -15.77 0.87 9.32
N TYR A 154 -15.67 1.18 8.03
CA TYR A 154 -15.38 0.22 6.97
C TYR A 154 -14.48 0.85 5.90
N LEU A 155 -13.84 0.01 5.10
CA LEU A 155 -13.01 0.43 3.97
C LEU A 155 -13.86 0.52 2.70
N ALA A 156 -13.93 1.69 2.09
CA ALA A 156 -14.38 1.84 0.72
C ALA A 156 -13.19 1.60 -0.21
N VAL A 157 -13.20 0.47 -0.91
CA VAL A 157 -12.06 -0.04 -1.67
C VAL A 157 -12.35 0.02 -3.17
N VAL A 158 -11.38 0.52 -3.94
CA VAL A 158 -11.35 0.37 -5.40
C VAL A 158 -10.41 -0.76 -5.75
N GLU A 159 -10.97 -1.90 -6.13
CA GLU A 159 -10.24 -3.07 -6.58
C GLU A 159 -9.90 -2.99 -8.07
N GLY A 160 -8.85 -3.71 -8.47
CA GLY A 160 -8.53 -3.98 -9.86
C GLY A 160 -8.38 -5.47 -10.13
N ARG A 161 -7.85 -5.79 -11.31
CA ARG A 161 -7.29 -7.11 -11.63
C ARG A 161 -5.78 -6.98 -11.78
N TYR A 162 -5.05 -8.00 -11.33
CA TYR A 162 -3.60 -8.08 -11.56
C TYR A 162 -3.31 -7.97 -13.06
N SER A 163 -2.37 -7.09 -13.39
CA SER A 163 -1.77 -6.96 -14.71
C SER A 163 -0.25 -6.92 -14.51
N PHE A 164 0.41 -5.83 -14.88
CA PHE A 164 1.85 -5.67 -14.73
C PHE A 164 2.20 -4.81 -13.52
N TYR A 165 3.27 -5.17 -12.82
CA TYR A 165 3.91 -4.30 -11.84
C TYR A 165 5.24 -3.84 -12.41
N CYS A 166 5.42 -2.54 -12.59
CA CYS A 166 6.65 -1.97 -13.14
C CYS A 166 6.97 -0.63 -12.49
N CYS A 167 8.26 -0.38 -12.26
CA CYS A 167 8.76 0.92 -11.80
C CYS A 167 8.06 1.43 -10.53
N GLY A 168 7.79 0.55 -9.55
CA GLY A 168 7.13 0.93 -8.30
C GLY A 168 5.61 1.14 -8.38
N HIS A 169 5.02 0.88 -9.54
CA HIS A 169 3.59 1.10 -9.79
C HIS A 169 2.92 -0.17 -10.29
N ALA A 170 1.79 -0.50 -9.67
CA ALA A 170 0.91 -1.53 -10.16
C ALA A 170 0.02 -0.95 -11.27
N LEU A 171 0.07 -1.56 -12.44
CA LEU A 171 -0.93 -1.35 -13.48
C LEU A 171 -2.08 -2.31 -13.22
N PHE A 172 -3.29 -1.77 -13.25
CA PHE A 172 -4.51 -2.51 -12.94
C PHE A 172 -5.43 -2.55 -14.14
N LEU A 173 -6.03 -3.70 -14.41
CA LEU A 173 -7.12 -3.81 -15.37
C LEU A 173 -8.47 -3.73 -14.66
N GLY A 174 -9.38 -2.95 -15.23
CA GLY A 174 -10.71 -2.74 -14.67
C GLY A 174 -10.72 -1.95 -13.34
N LYS A 175 -11.93 -1.67 -12.87
CA LYS A 175 -12.23 -1.06 -11.58
C LYS A 175 -13.49 -1.72 -11.02
N GLN A 176 -13.43 -2.12 -9.76
CA GLN A 176 -14.61 -2.56 -9.02
C GLN A 176 -14.62 -1.85 -7.68
N TYR A 177 -15.78 -1.34 -7.27
CA TYR A 177 -15.97 -0.71 -5.97
C TYR A 177 -16.54 -1.75 -5.01
N THR A 178 -15.93 -1.88 -3.83
CA THR A 178 -16.35 -2.83 -2.80
C THR A 178 -16.16 -2.21 -1.43
N ASN A 179 -17.05 -2.52 -0.49
CA ASN A 179 -16.90 -2.13 0.90
C ASN A 179 -16.38 -3.31 1.71
N TRP A 180 -15.39 -3.10 2.56
CA TRP A 180 -14.79 -4.14 3.38
C TRP A 180 -14.91 -3.77 4.85
N ALA A 181 -15.55 -4.62 5.65
CA ALA A 181 -15.63 -4.44 7.10
C ALA A 181 -14.76 -5.48 7.81
N TRP A 182 -14.19 -5.09 8.95
CA TRP A 182 -13.53 -6.02 9.84
C TRP A 182 -14.57 -6.97 10.44
N LYS A 183 -14.33 -8.28 10.38
CA LYS A 183 -15.15 -9.29 11.05
C LYS A 183 -14.24 -10.33 11.67
N GLN A 184 -14.25 -10.45 13.00
CA GLN A 184 -13.52 -11.45 13.78
C GLN A 184 -12.00 -11.49 13.51
N TRP A 185 -11.59 -12.09 12.40
CA TRP A 185 -10.21 -12.45 12.06
C TRP A 185 -9.64 -11.70 10.84
N GLY A 186 -10.41 -10.84 10.17
CA GLY A 186 -9.95 -10.16 8.97
C GLY A 186 -11.01 -9.28 8.32
N PHE A 187 -10.68 -8.76 7.14
CA PHE A 187 -11.63 -8.00 6.32
C PHE A 187 -12.49 -8.89 5.43
N TYR A 188 -13.77 -8.56 5.35
CA TYR A 188 -14.74 -9.22 4.49
C TYR A 188 -15.49 -8.18 3.66
N ARG A 189 -15.73 -8.51 2.40
CA ARG A 189 -16.60 -7.72 1.53
C ARG A 189 -18.03 -7.74 2.08
N ILE A 190 -18.67 -6.58 2.13
CA ILE A 190 -20.06 -6.38 2.59
C ILE A 190 -20.90 -5.72 1.50
#